data_AF-A0A8S1N927-F1
#
_entry.id   AF-A0A8S1N927-F1
#
_cell.length_a   1.000
_cell.length_b   1.000
_cell.length_c   1.000
_cell.angle_alpha   90.00
_cell.angle_beta   90.00
_cell.angle_gamma   90.00
#
_symmetry.space_group_name_H-M   'P 1'
#
loop_
_entity.id
_entity.type
_entity.pdbx_description
1 polymer ?
#
loop_
_entity_poly.entity_id
_entity_poly.type
_entity_poly.pdbx_seq_one_letter_code
_entity_poly.pdbx_strand_id
1 'polypeptide(L)'
;MSTYRGTFEHDSFLGWLNLFKIRRLQVLYNVGERPPYPVIISKPTVGEVLKNLNKADFGLFATVTVLGFFASRRATLGLTTTEYMRQRGFSIAWNSFMMAGVLFACMNSNNRLTGFVDNGLQWRRKEQRLVKYDFTSEFEEGTIWKFFRLR
;
A
#
# COMPACT_ATOMS: atom_id res chain seq x y z
N MET A 1 -4.96 22.06 5.90
CA MET A 1 -5.84 21.21 5.08
C MET A 1 -5.09 20.77 3.83
N SER A 2 -4.48 19.59 3.87
CA SER A 2 -3.79 18.98 2.73
C SER A 2 -4.79 18.05 2.04
N THR A 3 -5.25 18.41 0.84
CA THR A 3 -6.10 17.53 0.02
C THR A 3 -5.38 17.22 -1.27
N TYR A 4 -4.67 16.10 -1.31
CA TYR A 4 -4.67 15.31 -2.54
C TYR A 4 -6.12 14.91 -2.77
N ARG A 5 -6.76 15.49 -3.81
CA ARG A 5 -8.18 15.23 -4.14
C ARG A 5 -8.39 13.72 -4.27
N GLY A 6 -8.96 13.11 -3.23
CA GLY A 6 -9.33 11.69 -3.21
C GLY A 6 -8.57 10.78 -2.24
N THR A 7 -7.65 11.26 -1.38
CA THR A 7 -7.11 10.44 -0.26
C THR A 7 -7.91 10.64 1.02
N PHE A 8 -8.01 9.58 1.84
CA PHE A 8 -8.55 9.70 3.21
C PHE A 8 -7.49 10.35 4.10
N GLU A 9 -7.89 11.01 5.18
CA GLU A 9 -6.92 11.51 6.16
C GLU A 9 -6.11 10.34 6.74
N HIS A 10 -4.79 10.48 6.77
CA HIS A 10 -3.88 9.41 7.18
C HIS A 10 -4.07 8.96 8.64
N ASP A 11 -4.58 9.85 9.50
CA ASP A 11 -4.90 9.61 10.91
C ASP A 11 -6.36 9.25 11.16
N SER A 12 -7.19 9.16 10.11
CA SER A 12 -8.58 8.73 10.24
C SER A 12 -8.67 7.21 10.37
N PHE A 13 -9.72 6.70 11.02
CA PHE A 13 -9.98 5.27 11.15
C PHE A 13 -10.02 4.51 9.80
N LEU A 14 -10.46 5.18 8.74
CA LEU A 14 -10.48 4.63 7.37
C LEU A 14 -9.26 5.03 6.53
N GLY A 15 -8.27 5.69 7.13
CA GLY A 15 -7.05 6.13 6.45
C GLY A 15 -6.26 4.99 5.81
N TRP A 16 -6.40 3.77 6.34
CA TRP A 16 -5.74 2.57 5.81
C TRP A 16 -6.20 2.18 4.40
N LEU A 17 -7.37 2.67 3.96
CA LEU A 17 -7.83 2.48 2.58
C LEU A 17 -6.92 3.16 1.55
N ASN A 18 -6.09 4.12 1.99
CA ASN A 18 -5.07 4.71 1.12
C ASN A 18 -4.00 3.69 0.68
N LEU A 19 -3.80 2.59 1.42
CA LEU A 19 -2.89 1.52 1.04
C LEU A 19 -3.25 0.92 -0.34
N PHE A 20 -4.55 0.83 -0.66
CA PHE A 20 -5.05 0.30 -1.94
C PHE A 20 -5.04 1.33 -3.07
N LYS A 21 -4.73 2.59 -2.79
CA LYS A 21 -4.72 3.66 -3.80
C LYS A 21 -3.43 3.73 -4.62
N ILE A 22 -2.41 2.93 -4.29
CA ILE A 22 -1.15 2.89 -5.03
C ILE A 22 -1.41 2.31 -6.44
N ARG A 23 -1.63 3.21 -7.40
CA ARG A 23 -2.12 2.89 -8.76
C ARG A 23 -1.04 2.74 -9.82
N ARG A 24 0.26 2.82 -9.50
CA ARG A 24 1.32 2.65 -10.50
C ARG A 24 2.47 1.83 -9.95
N LEU A 25 2.46 0.53 -10.25
CA LEU A 25 3.60 -0.38 -10.06
C LEU A 25 4.89 0.20 -10.64
N GLN A 26 4.81 1.01 -11.69
CA GLN A 26 5.94 1.70 -12.32
C GLN A 26 6.79 2.51 -11.33
N VAL A 27 6.18 3.16 -10.33
CA VAL A 27 6.89 3.96 -9.32
C VAL A 27 7.69 3.08 -8.36
N LEU A 28 7.31 1.81 -8.17
CA LEU A 28 8.09 0.86 -7.36
C LEU A 28 9.32 0.32 -8.10
N TYR A 29 9.31 0.29 -9.44
CA TYR A 29 10.36 -0.36 -10.25
C TYR A 29 11.34 0.63 -10.89
N ASN A 30 10.93 1.88 -11.13
CA ASN A 30 11.79 2.88 -11.75
C ASN A 30 12.81 3.42 -10.74
N VAL A 31 14.04 2.93 -10.83
CA VAL A 31 15.18 3.42 -10.04
C VAL A 31 15.38 4.91 -10.32
N GLY A 32 15.08 5.76 -9.33
CA GLY A 32 15.28 7.22 -9.40
C GLY A 32 13.98 8.05 -9.32
N GLU A 33 12.80 7.45 -9.41
CA GLU A 33 11.55 8.16 -9.11
C GLU A 33 11.36 8.32 -7.60
N ARG A 34 10.97 9.51 -7.15
CA ARG A 34 10.73 9.75 -5.72
C ARG A 34 9.37 9.16 -5.32
N PRO A 35 9.19 8.74 -4.05
CA PRO A 35 7.90 8.26 -3.58
C PRO A 35 6.85 9.39 -3.61
N PRO A 36 5.55 9.05 -3.68
CA PRO A 36 4.46 10.01 -3.87
C PRO A 36 4.40 11.07 -2.76
N TYR A 37 4.80 10.71 -1.54
CA TYR A 37 4.89 11.60 -0.39
C TYR A 37 6.34 11.74 0.09
N PRO A 38 6.69 12.85 0.76
CA PRO A 38 8.01 13.01 1.36
C PRO A 38 8.38 11.87 2.31
N VAL A 39 9.60 11.36 2.17
CA VAL A 39 10.16 10.33 3.05
C VAL A 39 10.45 10.96 4.42
N ILE A 40 9.92 10.35 5.48
CA ILE A 40 10.25 10.71 6.87
C ILE A 40 11.49 9.93 7.30
N ILE A 41 11.46 8.61 7.12
CA ILE A 41 12.58 7.69 7.40
C ILE A 41 12.72 6.72 6.23
N SER A 42 13.91 6.63 5.64
CA SER A 42 14.16 5.80 4.46
C SER A 42 14.24 4.31 4.77
N LYS A 43 14.79 3.94 5.94
CA LYS A 43 14.92 2.57 6.42
C LYS A 43 14.45 2.48 7.87
N PRO A 44 13.13 2.47 8.10
CA PRO A 44 12.58 2.46 9.44
C PRO A 44 12.89 1.13 10.14
N THR A 45 13.30 1.24 11.40
CA THR A 45 13.46 0.09 12.30
C THR A 45 12.10 -0.38 12.82
N VAL A 46 12.02 -1.62 13.31
CA VAL A 46 10.77 -2.17 13.86
C VAL A 46 10.19 -1.28 14.97
N GLY A 47 11.05 -0.74 15.83
CA GLY A 47 10.62 0.16 16.91
C GLY A 47 10.01 1.47 16.40
N GLU A 48 10.53 2.04 15.32
CA GLU A 48 9.99 3.25 14.69
C GLU A 48 8.65 2.98 14.02
N VAL A 49 8.50 1.83 13.35
CA VAL A 49 7.23 1.42 12.74
C VAL A 49 6.14 1.28 13.81
N LEU A 50 6.46 0.65 14.94
CA LEU A 50 5.50 0.48 16.04
C LEU A 50 5.13 1.81 16.70
N LYS A 51 6.10 2.72 16.88
CA LYS A 51 5.83 4.08 17.42
C LYS A 51 4.98 4.93 16.50
N ASN A 52 5.01 4.66 15.19
CA ASN A 52 4.26 5.39 14.18
C ASN A 52 2.85 4.80 13.93
N LEU A 53 2.43 3.78 14.68
CA LEU A 53 1.07 3.26 14.57
C LEU A 53 0.05 4.33 14.98
N ASN A 54 -1.00 4.48 14.19
CA ASN A 54 -2.05 5.48 14.39
C ASN A 54 -3.46 4.85 14.32
N LYS A 55 -4.50 5.70 14.38
CA LYS A 55 -5.91 5.26 14.35
C LYS A 55 -6.26 4.53 13.06
N ALA A 56 -5.61 4.84 11.94
CA ALA A 56 -5.85 4.15 10.68
C ALA A 56 -5.39 2.69 10.73
N ASP A 57 -4.25 2.42 11.36
CA ASP A 57 -3.73 1.05 11.51
C ASP A 57 -4.60 0.23 12.47
N PHE A 58 -5.08 0.87 13.53
CA PHE A 58 -6.08 0.26 14.41
C PHE A 58 -7.38 -0.05 13.66
N GLY A 59 -7.83 0.86 12.79
CA GLY A 59 -9.00 0.62 11.94
C GLY A 59 -8.80 -0.53 10.95
N LEU A 60 -7.61 -0.67 10.39
CA LEU A 60 -7.26 -1.84 9.57
C LEU A 60 -7.33 -3.12 10.41
N PHE A 61 -6.68 -3.13 11.58
CA PHE A 61 -6.67 -4.32 12.44
C PHE A 61 -8.09 -4.72 12.87
N ALA A 62 -8.90 -3.75 13.28
CA ALA A 62 -10.29 -3.98 13.68
C ALA A 62 -11.14 -4.52 12.52
N THR A 63 -11.01 -3.97 11.31
CA THR A 63 -11.75 -4.43 10.14
C THR A 63 -11.34 -5.85 9.73
N VAL A 64 -10.03 -6.15 9.73
CA VAL A 64 -9.54 -7.50 9.46
C VAL A 64 -9.99 -8.49 10.54
N THR A 65 -10.04 -8.08 11.81
CA THR A 65 -10.52 -8.92 12.92
C THR A 65 -11.98 -9.33 12.71
N VAL A 66 -12.85 -8.35 12.44
CA VAL A 66 -14.29 -8.59 12.26
C VAL A 66 -14.56 -9.41 11.01
N LEU A 67 -13.98 -9.03 9.86
CA LEU A 67 -14.15 -9.77 8.61
C LEU A 67 -13.53 -11.17 8.69
N GLY A 68 -12.37 -11.29 9.32
CA GLY A 68 -11.65 -12.53 9.55
C GLY A 68 -12.44 -13.52 10.41
N PHE A 69 -13.17 -13.06 11.41
CA PHE A 69 -14.07 -13.90 12.20
C PHE A 69 -15.17 -14.52 11.34
N PHE A 70 -15.88 -13.71 10.55
CA PHE A 70 -16.94 -14.20 9.67
C PHE A 70 -16.39 -15.11 8.56
N ALA A 71 -15.25 -14.77 7.97
CA ALA A 71 -14.58 -15.59 6.97
C ALA A 71 -14.16 -16.95 7.54
N SER A 72 -13.54 -16.96 8.73
CA SER A 72 -13.12 -18.19 9.41
C SER A 72 -14.31 -19.08 9.76
N ARG A 73 -15.40 -18.49 10.25
CA ARG A 73 -16.64 -19.22 10.54
C ARG A 73 -17.25 -19.82 9.26
N ARG A 74 -17.31 -19.04 8.18
CA ARG A 74 -17.83 -19.51 6.88
C ARG A 74 -17.00 -20.66 6.34
N ALA A 75 -15.68 -20.58 6.43
CA ALA A 75 -14.75 -21.60 5.96
C ALA A 75 -14.91 -22.93 6.72
N THR A 76 -15.19 -22.89 8.03
CA THR A 76 -15.30 -24.11 8.84
C THR A 76 -16.70 -24.70 8.92
N LEU A 77 -17.73 -23.96 8.51
CA LEU A 77 -19.10 -24.48 8.41
C LEU A 77 -19.25 -25.58 7.35
N GLY A 78 -18.45 -25.54 6.28
CA GLY A 78 -18.49 -26.53 5.19
C GLY A 78 -17.68 -27.80 5.44
N LEU A 79 -16.94 -27.89 6.55
CA LEU A 79 -16.11 -29.06 6.86
C LEU A 79 -16.97 -30.19 7.45
N THR A 80 -17.08 -31.30 6.73
CA THR A 80 -17.74 -32.54 7.19
C THR A 80 -16.77 -33.39 8.04
N THR A 81 -16.20 -32.79 9.08
CA THR A 81 -15.25 -33.43 10.00
C THR A 81 -15.81 -33.48 11.43
N THR A 82 -15.08 -34.09 12.36
CA THR A 82 -15.43 -34.06 13.78
C THR A 82 -15.49 -32.62 14.32
N GLU A 83 -16.35 -32.38 15.31
CA GLU A 83 -16.55 -31.06 15.92
C GLU A 83 -15.24 -30.46 16.47
N TYR A 84 -14.40 -31.30 17.07
CA TYR A 84 -13.08 -30.89 17.55
C TYR A 84 -12.19 -30.32 16.42
N MET A 85 -12.18 -30.96 15.25
CA MET A 85 -11.39 -30.49 14.10
C MET A 85 -11.95 -29.18 13.53
N ARG A 86 -13.27 -29.01 13.55
CA ARG A 86 -13.91 -27.75 13.12
C ARG A 86 -13.55 -26.59 14.04
N GLN A 87 -13.57 -26.80 15.35
CA GLN A 87 -13.16 -25.80 16.34
C GLN A 87 -11.68 -25.44 16.20
N ARG A 88 -10.80 -26.45 16.10
CA ARG A 88 -9.37 -26.22 15.90
C ARG A 88 -9.08 -25.48 14.59
N GLY A 89 -9.75 -25.88 13.51
CA GLY A 89 -9.66 -25.21 12.21
C GLY A 89 -10.10 -23.75 12.29
N PHE A 90 -11.17 -23.45 13.04
CA PHE A 90 -11.64 -22.09 13.25
C PHE A 90 -10.59 -21.25 14.00
N SER A 91 -10.06 -21.77 15.11
CA SER A 91 -9.03 -21.08 15.89
C SER A 91 -7.78 -20.79 15.07
N ILE A 92 -7.33 -21.75 14.26
CA ILE A 92 -6.18 -21.56 13.37
C ILE A 92 -6.49 -20.47 12.34
N ALA A 93 -7.60 -20.58 11.61
CA ALA A 93 -7.97 -19.63 10.57
C ALA A 93 -8.11 -18.21 11.14
N TRP A 94 -8.80 -18.07 12.27
CA TRP A 94 -9.02 -16.77 12.90
C TRP A 94 -7.70 -16.16 13.38
N ASN A 95 -6.84 -16.93 14.04
CA ASN A 95 -5.50 -16.47 14.45
C ASN A 95 -4.64 -16.04 13.24
N SER A 96 -4.74 -16.74 12.11
CA SER A 96 -4.05 -16.34 10.88
C SER A 96 -4.54 -14.99 10.36
N PHE A 97 -5.86 -14.73 10.37
CA PHE A 97 -6.39 -13.41 10.01
C PHE A 97 -5.94 -12.31 10.97
N MET A 98 -5.94 -12.58 12.27
CA MET A 98 -5.45 -11.61 13.28
C MET A 98 -3.98 -11.26 13.03
N MET A 99 -3.14 -12.27 12.80
CA MET A 99 -1.71 -12.07 12.48
C MET A 99 -1.54 -11.27 11.19
N ALA A 100 -2.30 -11.59 10.14
CA ALA A 100 -2.29 -10.82 8.90
C ALA A 100 -2.68 -9.35 9.14
N GLY A 101 -3.70 -9.10 9.96
CA GLY A 101 -4.12 -7.75 10.33
C GLY A 101 -3.00 -6.94 11.00
N VAL A 102 -2.25 -7.54 11.93
CA VAL A 102 -1.09 -6.88 12.56
C VAL A 102 0.01 -6.59 11.54
N LEU A 103 0.32 -7.55 10.66
CA LEU A 103 1.33 -7.36 9.62
C LEU A 103 0.95 -6.24 8.65
N PHE A 104 -0.31 -6.18 8.22
CA PHE A 104 -0.79 -5.10 7.36
C PHE A 104 -0.82 -3.73 8.06
N ALA A 105 -1.12 -3.69 9.36
CA ALA A 105 -1.03 -2.47 10.16
C ALA A 105 0.42 -1.95 10.23
N CYS A 106 1.39 -2.83 10.51
CA CYS A 106 2.81 -2.50 10.49
C CYS A 106 3.28 -2.07 9.09
N MET A 107 2.82 -2.75 8.05
CA MET A 107 3.12 -2.40 6.66
C MET A 107 2.58 -1.00 6.29
N ASN A 108 1.36 -0.67 6.72
CA ASN A 108 0.77 0.65 6.49
C ASN A 108 1.58 1.75 7.18
N SER A 109 1.95 1.54 8.45
CA SER A 109 2.83 2.45 9.19
C SER A 109 4.20 2.62 8.50
N ASN A 110 4.84 1.53 8.08
CA ASN A 110 6.09 1.55 7.32
C ASN A 110 5.97 2.35 6.01
N ASN A 111 4.87 2.15 5.27
CA ASN A 111 4.62 2.84 4.02
C ASN A 111 4.37 4.35 4.21
N ARG A 112 3.83 4.78 5.36
CA ARG A 112 3.75 6.21 5.70
C ARG A 112 5.12 6.82 5.97
N LEU A 113 5.98 6.11 6.71
CA LEU A 113 7.35 6.57 7.01
C LEU A 113 8.20 6.72 5.75
N THR A 114 8.07 5.76 4.83
CA THR A 114 8.81 5.73 3.56
C THR A 114 8.16 6.57 2.45
N GLY A 115 6.99 7.16 2.70
CA GLY A 115 6.32 8.08 1.77
C GLY A 115 5.54 7.41 0.63
N PHE A 116 5.26 6.10 0.70
CA PHE A 116 4.44 5.38 -0.27
C PHE A 116 2.93 5.54 -0.03
N VAL A 117 2.54 5.81 1.20
CA VAL A 117 1.16 6.12 1.61
C VAL A 117 1.11 7.54 2.17
N ASP A 118 -0.05 8.16 2.10
CA ASP A 118 -0.28 9.50 2.62
C ASP A 118 0.16 9.58 4.09
N ASN A 119 1.09 10.49 4.35
CA ASN A 119 1.66 10.77 5.69
C ASN A 119 1.41 12.21 6.11
N GLY A 120 0.48 12.91 5.44
CA GLY A 120 0.16 14.31 5.72
C GLY A 120 1.19 15.32 5.19
N LEU A 121 2.33 14.86 4.67
CA LEU A 121 3.36 15.72 4.11
C LEU A 121 3.18 15.85 2.59
N GLN A 122 3.64 16.99 2.06
CA GLN A 122 3.65 17.25 0.63
C GLN A 122 5.03 17.70 0.18
N TRP A 123 5.44 17.25 -1.01
CA TRP A 123 6.65 17.74 -1.65
C TRP A 123 6.50 19.23 -1.96
N ARG A 124 7.36 20.07 -1.39
CA ARG A 124 7.34 21.53 -1.64
C ARG A 124 7.55 21.88 -3.11
N ARG A 125 8.32 21.07 -3.85
CA ARG A 125 8.55 21.24 -5.28
C ARG A 125 7.84 20.14 -6.06
N LYS A 126 7.09 20.56 -7.10
CA LYS A 126 6.62 19.65 -8.14
C LYS A 126 7.84 18.97 -8.76
N GLU A 127 7.71 17.68 -9.02
CA GLU A 127 8.80 16.88 -9.57
C GLU A 127 9.15 17.45 -10.94
N GLN A 128 10.40 17.88 -11.11
CA GLN A 128 10.95 17.96 -12.44
C GLN A 128 11.11 16.50 -12.87
N ARG A 129 10.09 15.96 -13.54
CA ARG A 129 10.23 14.67 -14.21
C ARG A 129 11.44 14.82 -15.11
N LEU A 130 12.52 14.12 -14.78
CA LEU A 130 13.61 13.92 -15.70
C LEU A 130 12.97 13.28 -16.93
N VAL A 131 12.80 14.07 -17.99
CA VAL A 131 12.34 13.55 -19.26
C VAL A 131 13.41 12.55 -19.65
N LYS A 132 13.08 11.26 -19.54
CA LYS A 132 14.00 10.21 -19.94
C LYS A 132 14.39 10.51 -21.38
N TYR A 133 15.68 10.70 -21.60
CA TYR A 133 16.19 10.98 -22.93
C TYR A 133 15.83 9.80 -23.84
N ASP A 134 15.00 10.07 -24.83
CA ASP A 134 14.47 9.07 -25.75
C ASP A 134 15.35 9.04 -27.00
N PHE A 135 16.43 8.25 -26.92
CA PHE A 135 17.36 7.99 -28.03
C PHE A 135 16.62 7.58 -29.30
N THR A 136 15.50 6.86 -29.19
CA THR A 136 14.74 6.35 -30.33
C THR A 136 14.04 7.49 -31.04
N SER A 137 13.43 8.43 -30.30
CA SER A 137 12.81 9.61 -30.90
C SER A 137 13.81 10.52 -31.63
N GLU A 138 14.99 10.77 -31.05
CA GLU A 138 16.01 11.62 -31.68
C GLU A 138 16.64 10.94 -32.91
N PHE A 139 16.89 9.63 -32.84
CA PHE A 139 17.36 8.86 -33.99
C PHE A 139 16.34 8.83 -35.14
N GLU A 140 15.06 8.63 -34.82
CA GLU A 140 13.97 8.65 -35.81
C GLU A 140 13.80 10.03 -36.46
N GLU A 141 13.90 11.11 -35.67
CA GLU A 141 13.86 12.49 -36.19
C GLU A 141 15.01 12.79 -37.15
N GLY A 142 16.19 12.20 -36.91
CA GLY A 142 17.38 12.29 -37.74
C GLY A 142 17.41 11.38 -38.98
N THR A 143 16.42 10.49 -39.16
CA THR A 143 16.39 9.53 -40.28
C THR A 143 15.12 9.63 -41.13
N ILE A 144 15.10 8.90 -42.26
CA ILE A 144 13.94 8.83 -43.16
C ILE A 144 12.70 8.19 -42.50
N TRP A 145 12.90 7.50 -41.38
CA TRP A 145 11.87 6.74 -40.68
C TRP A 145 10.78 7.62 -40.05
N LYS A 146 11.04 8.92 -39.83
CA LYS A 146 10.03 9.86 -39.34
C LYS A 146 8.76 9.93 -40.19
N PHE A 147 8.84 9.65 -41.50
CA PHE A 147 7.71 9.71 -42.41
C PHE A 147 6.80 8.47 -42.36
N PHE A 148 7.26 7.39 -41.72
CA PHE A 148 6.52 6.13 -41.64
C PHE A 148 5.82 5.91 -40.30
N ARG A 149 5.86 6.89 -39.38
CA ARG A 149 5.17 6.80 -38.08
C ARG A 149 3.66 6.90 -38.28
N LEU A 150 2.94 5.82 -37.97
CA LEU A 150 1.49 5.81 -37.85
C LEU A 150 1.09 6.75 -36.70
N ARG A 151 0.26 7.76 -37.01
CA ARG A 151 -0.30 8.71 -36.03
C ARG A 151 -1.40 8.06 -35.19
#